data_AF-U1SK06-F1
#
_entry.id   AF-U1SK06-F1
#
_cell.length_a   1.000
_cell.length_b   1.000
_cell.length_c   1.000
_cell.angle_alpha   90.00
_cell.angle_beta   90.00
_cell.angle_gamma   90.00
#
_symmetry.space_group_name_H-M   'P 1'
#
loop_
_entity.id
_entity.type
_entity.pdbx_description
1 polymer ?
#
loop_
_entity_poly.entity_id
_entity_poly.type
_entity_poly.pdbx_seq_one_letter_code
_entity_poly.pdbx_strand_id
1 'polypeptide(L)'
;MTLDMPGADLPGAAAPTITDVIPAALAAIDPTLPGASAKAARALGIEAGAGQILLILVDGFGYELMMDHLGHTPTLRSVRTDIRSIHTIVPSTTSAAITAFGTGARPGATNMVGFSVAYGDGLMNLLAMEGGPAPAQWQPVPTYFERLGAQGVDCAVVSPARFAGSGLTGAAL
;
A
#
# COMPACT_ATOMS: atom_id res chain seq x y z
N MET A 1 23.07 -13.94 -8.84
CA MET A 1 23.06 -13.16 -10.10
C MET A 1 22.49 -11.81 -9.77
N THR A 2 23.35 -10.82 -9.52
CA THR A 2 22.95 -9.43 -9.29
C THR A 2 22.93 -8.76 -10.66
N LEU A 3 21.75 -8.40 -11.15
CA LEU A 3 21.61 -7.61 -12.36
C LEU A 3 22.01 -6.17 -12.01
N ASP A 4 23.17 -5.73 -12.51
CA ASP A 4 23.60 -4.34 -12.38
C ASP A 4 22.87 -3.51 -13.45
N MET A 5 21.76 -2.90 -13.06
CA MET A 5 20.96 -2.02 -13.91
C MET A 5 21.03 -0.60 -13.37
N PRO A 6 21.88 0.27 -13.95
CA PRO A 6 21.99 1.67 -13.52
C PRO A 6 20.62 2.36 -13.52
N GLY A 7 20.21 2.85 -12.35
CA GLY A 7 18.90 3.49 -12.14
C GLY A 7 17.75 2.56 -11.71
N ALA A 8 17.97 1.25 -11.65
CA ALA A 8 17.02 0.32 -11.05
C ALA A 8 17.30 0.15 -9.55
N ASP A 9 16.37 0.59 -8.73
CA ASP A 9 16.39 0.35 -7.28
C ASP A 9 15.58 -0.91 -6.97
N LEU A 10 16.26 -1.98 -6.58
CA LEU A 10 15.64 -3.26 -6.22
C LEU A 10 15.69 -3.44 -4.70
N PRO A 11 14.56 -3.77 -4.04
CA PRO A 11 14.54 -3.96 -2.61
C PRO A 11 15.47 -5.11 -2.21
N GLY A 12 16.40 -4.83 -1.30
CA GLY A 12 17.10 -5.87 -0.55
C GLY A 12 16.12 -6.70 0.28
N ALA A 13 16.49 -7.92 0.66
CA ALA A 13 15.60 -8.83 1.41
C ALA A 13 15.10 -8.29 2.76
N ALA A 14 15.76 -7.28 3.31
CA ALA A 14 15.42 -6.62 4.56
C ALA A 14 14.90 -5.17 4.37
N ALA A 15 14.80 -4.68 3.13
CA ALA A 15 14.35 -3.32 2.87
C ALA A 15 12.84 -3.21 3.13
N PRO A 16 12.37 -2.17 3.84
CA PRO A 16 10.96 -1.98 4.09
C PRO A 16 10.21 -1.71 2.79
N THR A 17 9.00 -2.22 2.70
CA THR A 17 8.15 -2.13 1.52
C THR A 17 6.81 -1.49 1.85
N ILE A 18 6.05 -1.11 0.82
CA ILE A 18 4.69 -0.60 0.99
C ILE A 18 3.77 -1.59 1.74
N THR A 19 4.03 -2.90 1.64
CA THR A 19 3.26 -3.93 2.36
C THR A 19 3.56 -3.98 3.87
N ASP A 20 4.62 -3.33 4.34
CA ASP A 20 4.99 -3.28 5.76
C ASP A 20 4.24 -2.18 6.52
N VAL A 21 3.65 -1.20 5.83
CA VAL A 21 3.08 0.01 6.45
C VAL A 21 1.88 -0.31 7.35
N ILE A 22 0.85 -1.01 6.84
CA ILE A 22 -0.32 -1.38 7.65
C ILE A 22 0.09 -2.34 8.79
N PRO A 23 0.84 -3.44 8.55
CA PRO A 23 1.30 -4.32 9.63
C PRO A 23 2.05 -3.61 10.76
N ALA A 24 2.89 -2.63 10.42
CA ALA A 24 3.59 -1.82 11.40
C ALA A 24 2.65 -0.91 12.19
N ALA A 25 1.71 -0.25 11.52
CA ALA A 25 0.68 0.57 12.14
C ALA A 25 -0.21 -0.23 13.10
N LEU A 26 -0.61 -1.44 12.71
CA LEU A 26 -1.39 -2.33 13.57
C LEU A 26 -0.60 -2.75 14.81
N ALA A 27 0.68 -3.11 14.64
CA ALA A 27 1.56 -3.44 15.77
C ALA A 27 1.80 -2.25 16.72
N ALA A 28 1.70 -1.01 16.22
CA ALA A 28 1.79 0.20 17.02
C ALA A 28 0.59 0.38 17.95
N ILE A 29 -0.61 -0.04 17.50
CA ILE A 29 -1.85 0.00 18.28
C ILE A 29 -1.92 -1.20 19.22
N ASP A 30 -1.95 -2.40 18.65
CA ASP A 30 -2.06 -3.66 19.38
C ASP A 30 -1.42 -4.79 18.54
N PRO A 31 -0.33 -5.41 19.05
CA PRO A 31 0.38 -6.47 18.32
C PRO A 31 -0.42 -7.77 18.15
N THR A 32 -1.57 -7.92 18.80
CA THR A 32 -2.46 -9.09 18.66
C THR A 32 -3.46 -8.96 17.50
N LEU A 33 -3.57 -7.78 16.90
CA LEU A 33 -4.47 -7.54 15.77
C LEU A 33 -4.09 -8.40 14.54
N PRO A 34 -5.08 -8.88 13.75
CA PRO A 34 -4.82 -9.66 12.56
C PRO A 34 -3.86 -8.99 11.58
N GLY A 35 -2.69 -9.58 11.41
CA GLY A 35 -1.67 -9.11 10.48
C GLY A 35 -0.78 -7.98 11.00
N ALA A 36 -0.86 -7.65 12.30
CA ALA A 36 0.16 -6.85 12.97
C ALA A 36 1.55 -7.51 12.86
N SER A 37 2.59 -6.70 12.69
CA SER A 37 3.97 -7.18 12.56
C SER A 37 4.97 -6.30 13.31
N ALA A 38 5.47 -6.81 14.42
CA ALA A 38 6.56 -6.16 15.16
C ALA A 38 7.85 -6.05 14.34
N LYS A 39 8.06 -6.95 13.36
CA LYS A 39 9.18 -6.85 12.42
C LYS A 39 9.03 -5.63 11.52
N ALA A 40 7.84 -5.42 10.95
CA ALA A 40 7.54 -4.26 10.12
C ALA A 40 7.65 -2.95 10.92
N ALA A 41 7.12 -2.93 12.15
CA ALA A 41 7.23 -1.78 13.06
C ALA A 41 8.70 -1.40 13.31
N ARG A 42 9.57 -2.38 13.63
CA ARG A 42 11.01 -2.14 13.78
C ARG A 42 11.68 -1.65 12.51
N ALA A 43 11.33 -2.22 11.36
CA ALA A 43 11.90 -1.82 10.07
C ALA A 43 11.53 -0.37 9.68
N LEU A 44 10.32 0.07 10.04
CA LEU A 44 9.84 1.42 9.79
C LEU A 44 10.13 2.41 10.93
N GLY A 45 10.66 1.94 12.06
CA GLY A 45 10.89 2.79 13.24
C GLY A 45 9.61 3.29 13.89
N ILE A 46 8.52 2.53 13.81
CA ILE A 46 7.22 2.87 14.40
C ILE A 46 7.17 2.29 15.82
N GLU A 47 6.96 3.16 16.80
CA GLU A 47 6.86 2.81 18.21
C GLU A 47 5.46 2.29 18.58
N ALA A 48 5.40 1.50 19.65
CA ALA A 48 4.14 0.98 20.19
C ALA A 48 3.46 1.98 21.13
N GLY A 49 2.16 1.77 21.39
CA GLY A 49 1.37 2.56 22.33
C GLY A 49 0.49 3.62 21.67
N ALA A 50 0.25 3.52 20.36
CA ALA A 50 -0.66 4.41 19.66
C ALA A 50 -2.12 4.08 20.01
N GLY A 51 -2.90 5.07 20.46
CA GLY A 51 -4.34 4.90 20.64
C GLY A 51 -5.15 4.97 19.34
N GLN A 52 -4.60 5.59 18.30
CA GLN A 52 -5.18 5.73 16.97
C GLN A 52 -4.07 5.95 15.94
N ILE A 53 -4.27 5.46 14.72
CA ILE A 53 -3.35 5.70 13.60
C ILE A 53 -4.11 6.35 12.44
N LEU A 54 -3.50 7.38 11.85
CA LEU A 54 -3.92 7.95 10.57
C LEU A 54 -2.85 7.61 9.52
N LEU A 55 -3.26 6.89 8.47
CA LEU A 55 -2.41 6.62 7.31
C LEU A 55 -2.82 7.55 6.16
N ILE A 56 -1.84 8.29 5.62
CA ILE A 56 -2.03 9.16 4.46
C ILE A 56 -1.23 8.57 3.31
N LEU A 57 -1.93 7.98 2.34
CA LEU A 57 -1.32 7.46 1.13
C LEU A 57 -1.40 8.52 0.02
N VAL A 58 -0.24 8.96 -0.46
CA VAL A 58 -0.13 9.94 -1.54
C VAL A 58 0.35 9.24 -2.80
N ASP A 59 -0.51 9.16 -3.82
CA ASP A 59 -0.17 8.53 -5.09
C ASP A 59 0.96 9.29 -5.80
N GLY A 60 1.91 8.56 -6.38
CA GLY A 60 3.06 9.13 -7.09
C GLY A 60 4.06 9.91 -6.22
N PHE A 61 4.02 9.80 -4.89
CA PHE A 61 4.89 10.57 -4.00
C PHE A 61 6.28 9.91 -3.82
N GLY A 62 7.21 10.27 -4.69
CA GLY A 62 8.58 9.72 -4.70
C GLY A 62 9.51 10.34 -3.66
N TYR A 63 10.32 9.49 -3.01
CA TYR A 63 11.28 9.89 -1.96
C TYR A 63 12.33 10.90 -2.47
N GLU A 64 12.99 10.61 -3.59
CA GLU A 64 14.05 11.49 -4.13
C GLU A 64 13.49 12.88 -4.53
N LEU A 65 12.36 12.90 -5.27
CA LEU A 65 11.70 14.15 -5.64
C LEU A 65 11.27 14.98 -4.42
N MET A 66 10.80 14.32 -3.36
CA MET A 66 10.47 14.98 -2.10
C MET A 66 11.71 15.55 -1.41
N MET A 67 12.82 14.81 -1.37
CA MET A 67 14.08 15.26 -0.77
C MET A 67 14.64 16.49 -1.50
N ASP A 68 14.63 16.48 -2.84
CA ASP A 68 15.10 17.60 -3.67
C ASP A 68 14.29 18.89 -3.45
N HIS A 69 13.01 18.76 -3.07
CA HIS A 69 12.09 19.88 -2.88
C HIS A 69 11.73 20.14 -1.40
N LEU A 70 12.47 19.57 -0.45
CA LEU A 70 12.18 19.68 0.99
C LEU A 70 12.20 21.13 1.53
N GLY A 71 12.86 22.04 0.80
CA GLY A 71 12.82 23.48 1.07
C GLY A 71 11.40 24.07 1.00
N HIS A 72 10.53 23.51 0.15
CA HIS A 72 9.15 23.97 -0.06
C HIS A 72 8.13 23.32 0.88
N THR A 73 8.52 22.32 1.66
CA THR A 73 7.61 21.53 2.52
C THR A 73 7.97 21.68 4.00
N PRO A 74 7.66 22.82 4.65
CA PRO A 74 8.10 23.12 6.01
C PRO A 74 7.74 22.04 7.05
N THR A 75 6.55 21.45 6.94
CA THR A 75 6.10 20.36 7.83
C THR A 75 6.90 19.07 7.63
N LEU A 76 7.20 18.68 6.38
CA LEU A 76 8.02 17.48 6.13
C LEU A 76 9.47 17.73 6.53
N ARG A 77 9.97 18.95 6.29
CA ARG A 77 11.30 19.36 6.73
C ARG A 77 11.48 19.28 8.24
N SER A 78 10.45 19.62 9.03
CA SER A 78 10.55 19.55 10.50
C SER A 78 10.67 18.13 11.05
N VAL A 79 10.27 17.11 10.27
CA VAL A 79 10.36 15.68 10.64
C VAL A 79 11.37 14.92 9.78
N ARG A 80 12.32 15.60 9.13
CA ARG A 80 13.25 15.01 8.16
C ARG A 80 13.99 13.77 8.70
N THR A 81 14.37 13.79 9.98
CA THR A 81 15.09 12.68 10.63
C THR A 81 14.25 11.41 10.77
N ASP A 82 12.93 11.54 10.69
CA ASP A 82 11.97 10.47 10.88
C ASP A 82 11.48 9.91 9.54
N ILE A 83 11.80 10.60 8.43
CA ILE A 83 11.49 10.13 7.08
C ILE A 83 12.31 8.87 6.79
N ARG A 84 11.63 7.86 6.24
CA ARG A 84 12.22 6.60 5.78
C ARG A 84 11.84 6.39 4.31
N SER A 85 12.80 5.92 3.52
CA SER A 85 12.51 5.42 2.17
C SER A 85 12.00 3.98 2.29
N ILE A 86 10.99 3.65 1.48
CA ILE A 86 10.43 2.31 1.35
C ILE A 86 10.36 1.97 -0.14
N HIS A 87 10.42 0.69 -0.47
CA HIS A 87 10.17 0.25 -1.85
C HIS A 87 8.69 -0.04 -2.06
N THR A 88 8.19 0.29 -3.25
CA THR A 88 6.88 -0.18 -3.69
C THR A 88 6.98 -1.64 -4.17
N ILE A 89 5.91 -2.12 -4.79
CA ILE A 89 5.84 -3.44 -5.42
C ILE A 89 6.21 -3.39 -6.90
N VAL A 90 6.38 -4.56 -7.52
CA VAL A 90 6.53 -4.69 -8.97
C VAL A 90 5.31 -5.38 -9.55
N PRO A 91 4.64 -4.81 -10.57
CA PRO A 91 4.96 -3.53 -11.23
C PRO A 91 4.50 -2.32 -10.40
N SER A 92 5.25 -1.21 -10.43
CA SER A 92 4.97 0.00 -9.65
C SER A 92 3.81 0.84 -10.21
N THR A 93 2.65 0.22 -10.46
CA THR A 93 1.41 0.88 -10.88
C THR A 93 0.50 1.14 -9.69
N THR A 94 -0.32 2.19 -9.76
CA THR A 94 -1.26 2.58 -8.69
C THR A 94 -2.16 1.42 -8.25
N SER A 95 -2.80 0.72 -9.20
CA SER A 95 -3.66 -0.44 -8.95
C SER A 95 -2.96 -1.54 -8.14
N ALA A 96 -1.73 -1.87 -8.53
CA ALA A 96 -0.94 -2.91 -7.89
C ALA A 96 -0.45 -2.47 -6.51
N ALA A 97 0.00 -1.22 -6.37
CA ALA A 97 0.58 -0.69 -5.14
C ALA A 97 -0.47 -0.47 -4.05
N ILE A 98 -1.62 0.14 -4.38
CA ILE A 98 -2.71 0.36 -3.41
C ILE A 98 -3.28 -0.98 -2.95
N THR A 99 -3.47 -1.94 -3.86
CA THR A 99 -3.97 -3.27 -3.48
C THR A 99 -2.97 -4.03 -2.63
N ALA A 100 -1.67 -3.96 -2.94
CA ALA A 100 -0.64 -4.57 -2.09
C ALA A 100 -0.59 -3.91 -0.71
N PHE A 101 -0.67 -2.58 -0.64
CA PHE A 101 -0.76 -1.82 0.62
C PHE A 101 -1.93 -2.31 1.48
N GLY A 102 -3.14 -2.34 0.92
CA GLY A 102 -4.34 -2.64 1.69
C GLY A 102 -4.55 -4.12 1.99
N THR A 103 -3.88 -5.05 1.30
CA THR A 103 -4.05 -6.50 1.51
C THR A 103 -2.84 -7.17 2.15
N GLY A 104 -1.65 -6.56 2.00
CA GLY A 104 -0.35 -7.14 2.33
C GLY A 104 0.14 -8.18 1.31
N ALA A 105 -0.61 -8.43 0.24
CA ALA A 105 -0.31 -9.47 -0.74
C ALA A 105 0.37 -8.91 -2.00
N ARG A 106 1.17 -9.77 -2.66
CA ARG A 106 1.86 -9.42 -3.90
C ARG A 106 0.88 -9.39 -5.09
N PRO A 107 1.18 -8.61 -6.14
CA PRO A 107 0.35 -8.48 -7.34
C PRO A 107 -0.17 -9.80 -7.94
N GLY A 108 0.65 -10.85 -7.96
CA GLY A 108 0.25 -12.16 -8.49
C GLY A 108 -0.83 -12.87 -7.67
N ALA A 109 -0.96 -12.58 -6.36
CA ALA A 109 -2.01 -13.12 -5.52
C ALA A 109 -3.30 -12.29 -5.57
N THR A 110 -3.16 -10.98 -5.81
CA THR A 110 -4.30 -10.05 -5.89
C THR A 110 -4.85 -9.90 -7.31
N ASN A 111 -4.22 -10.49 -8.32
CA ASN A 111 -4.50 -10.26 -9.75
C ASN A 111 -4.34 -8.80 -10.21
N MET A 112 -3.74 -7.94 -9.38
CA MET A 112 -3.53 -6.52 -9.68
C MET A 112 -2.14 -6.33 -10.25
N VAL A 113 -1.92 -6.82 -11.47
CA VAL A 113 -0.59 -7.02 -12.07
C VAL A 113 -0.18 -5.95 -13.08
N GLY A 114 -0.81 -4.77 -13.06
CA GLY A 114 -0.46 -3.67 -13.95
C GLY A 114 -1.60 -2.67 -14.13
N PHE A 115 -1.52 -1.88 -15.20
CA PHE A 115 -2.58 -0.93 -15.57
C PHE A 115 -3.77 -1.62 -16.24
N SER A 116 -3.49 -2.49 -17.22
CA SER A 116 -4.49 -3.29 -17.93
C SER A 116 -4.01 -4.73 -18.10
N VAL A 117 -4.96 -5.65 -18.21
CA VAL A 117 -4.72 -7.07 -18.48
C VAL A 117 -5.63 -7.54 -19.60
N ALA A 118 -5.21 -8.60 -20.31
CA ALA A 118 -6.10 -9.28 -21.24
C ALA A 118 -7.19 -10.04 -20.45
N TYR A 119 -8.44 -9.92 -20.90
CA TYR A 119 -9.59 -10.62 -20.31
C TYR A 119 -10.60 -10.98 -21.39
N GLY A 120 -10.85 -12.29 -21.57
CA GLY A 120 -11.61 -12.79 -22.72
C GLY A 120 -10.97 -12.36 -24.04
N ASP A 121 -11.76 -11.77 -24.93
CA ASP A 121 -11.31 -11.22 -26.22
C ASP A 121 -10.94 -9.72 -26.14
N GLY A 122 -10.88 -9.16 -24.93
CA GLY A 122 -10.68 -7.72 -24.69
C GLY A 122 -9.62 -7.41 -23.64
N LEU A 123 -9.72 -6.19 -23.10
CA LEU A 123 -8.85 -5.67 -22.05
C LEU A 123 -9.68 -5.28 -20.82
N MET A 124 -9.18 -5.63 -19.65
CA MET A 124 -9.66 -5.12 -18.38
C MET A 124 -8.72 -4.01 -17.90
N ASN A 125 -9.28 -2.85 -17.55
CA ASN A 125 -8.57 -1.77 -16.88
C ASN A 125 -8.61 -2.02 -15.36
N LEU A 126 -7.46 -2.23 -14.74
CA LEU A 126 -7.34 -2.56 -13.31
C LEU A 126 -7.43 -1.34 -12.38
N LEU A 127 -7.25 -0.13 -12.91
CA LEU A 127 -7.45 1.09 -12.11
C LEU A 127 -8.94 1.44 -12.04
N ALA A 128 -9.64 1.32 -13.17
CA ALA A 128 -11.08 1.57 -13.26
C ALA A 128 -11.93 0.36 -12.83
N MET A 129 -11.35 -0.84 -12.84
CA MET A 129 -12.04 -2.13 -12.70
C MET A 129 -13.13 -2.34 -13.77
N GLU A 130 -12.84 -1.91 -15.00
CA GLU A 130 -13.75 -1.98 -16.14
C GLU A 130 -13.28 -3.02 -17.16
N GLY A 131 -14.22 -3.65 -17.88
CA GLY A 131 -13.91 -4.67 -18.89
C GLY A 131 -13.59 -6.06 -18.31
N GLY A 132 -13.95 -6.31 -17.04
CA GLY A 132 -13.75 -7.57 -16.34
C GLY A 132 -14.92 -7.96 -15.43
N PRO A 133 -14.76 -8.99 -14.59
CA PRO A 133 -15.78 -9.41 -13.63
C PRO A 133 -15.90 -8.41 -12.47
N ALA A 134 -16.78 -8.67 -11.51
CA ALA A 134 -16.92 -7.81 -10.33
C ALA A 134 -15.58 -7.70 -9.56
N PRO A 135 -15.26 -6.54 -8.95
CA PRO A 135 -13.98 -6.33 -8.27
C PRO A 135 -13.60 -7.41 -7.25
N ALA A 136 -14.53 -7.83 -6.39
CA ALA A 136 -14.32 -8.88 -5.39
C ALA A 136 -14.19 -10.31 -5.99
N GLN A 137 -14.57 -10.50 -7.26
CA GLN A 137 -14.31 -11.75 -7.98
C GLN A 137 -12.93 -11.73 -8.63
N TRP A 138 -12.49 -10.57 -9.10
CA TRP A 138 -11.17 -10.41 -9.72
C TRP A 138 -10.05 -10.43 -8.68
N GLN A 139 -10.19 -9.65 -7.61
CA GLN A 139 -9.27 -9.56 -6.49
C GLN A 139 -9.90 -10.39 -5.36
N PRO A 140 -9.32 -11.55 -4.97
CA PRO A 140 -9.91 -12.42 -3.97
C PRO A 140 -9.26 -12.31 -2.58
N VAL A 141 -8.27 -11.44 -2.40
CA VAL A 141 -7.47 -11.39 -1.18
C VAL A 141 -8.07 -10.35 -0.24
N PRO A 142 -8.57 -10.74 0.95
CA PRO A 142 -9.21 -9.78 1.84
C PRO A 142 -8.27 -8.66 2.26
N THR A 143 -8.79 -7.43 2.33
CA THR A 143 -8.03 -6.27 2.80
C THR A 143 -7.80 -6.37 4.31
N TYR A 144 -6.82 -5.63 4.83
CA TYR A 144 -6.65 -5.48 6.27
C TYR A 144 -7.93 -4.89 6.90
N PHE A 145 -8.60 -3.97 6.22
CA PHE A 145 -9.82 -3.34 6.73
C PHE A 145 -10.98 -4.34 6.84
N GLU A 146 -11.15 -5.23 5.86
CA GLU A 146 -12.11 -6.34 5.95
C GLU A 146 -11.78 -7.29 7.10
N ARG A 147 -10.49 -7.67 7.23
CA ARG A 147 -10.03 -8.56 8.32
C ARG A 147 -10.22 -7.94 9.70
N LEU A 148 -9.98 -6.63 9.84
CA LEU A 148 -10.14 -5.87 11.08
C LEU A 148 -11.62 -5.68 11.42
N GLY A 149 -12.44 -5.32 10.42
CA GLY A 149 -13.89 -5.22 10.57
C GLY A 149 -14.53 -6.54 11.02
N ALA A 150 -14.05 -7.68 10.52
CA ALA A 150 -14.48 -9.00 10.98
C ALA A 150 -14.13 -9.31 12.44
N GLN A 151 -13.22 -8.55 13.06
CA GLN A 151 -12.88 -8.61 14.49
C GLN A 151 -13.49 -7.45 15.31
N GLY A 152 -14.36 -6.63 14.70
CA GLY A 152 -14.99 -5.49 15.37
C GLY A 152 -14.06 -4.31 15.62
N VAL A 153 -12.96 -4.20 14.87
CA VAL A 153 -12.04 -3.05 14.96
C VAL A 153 -12.54 -1.93 14.05
N ASP A 154 -12.80 -0.77 14.63
CA ASP A 154 -13.27 0.40 13.90
C ASP A 154 -12.21 0.92 12.93
N CYS A 155 -12.56 0.96 11.64
CA CYS A 155 -11.71 1.43 10.56
C CYS A 155 -12.50 2.36 9.63
N ALA A 156 -11.83 3.34 9.04
CA ALA A 156 -12.42 4.21 8.04
C ALA A 156 -11.44 4.50 6.91
N VAL A 157 -11.96 4.52 5.68
CA VAL A 157 -11.23 4.96 4.49
C VAL A 157 -11.83 6.29 4.04
N VAL A 158 -10.99 7.32 3.97
CA VAL A 158 -11.40 8.65 3.50
C VAL A 158 -10.82 8.89 2.13
N SER A 159 -11.68 9.05 1.13
CA SER A 159 -11.28 9.29 -0.26
C SER A 159 -12.19 10.32 -0.92
N PRO A 160 -11.74 10.99 -2.02
CA PRO A 160 -12.62 11.83 -2.82
C PRO A 160 -13.93 11.12 -3.20
N ALA A 161 -15.06 11.84 -3.17
CA ALA A 161 -16.39 11.26 -3.37
C ALA A 161 -16.54 10.44 -4.67
N ARG A 162 -15.82 10.81 -5.73
CA ARG A 162 -15.79 10.04 -7.01
C ARG A 162 -15.21 8.62 -6.89
N PHE A 163 -14.47 8.34 -5.82
CA PHE A 163 -13.90 7.02 -5.53
C PHE A 163 -14.75 6.23 -4.54
N ALA A 164 -15.74 6.86 -3.89
CA ALA A 164 -16.67 6.16 -3.03
C ALA A 164 -17.46 5.14 -3.86
N GLY A 165 -17.38 3.86 -3.49
CA GLY A 165 -17.97 2.77 -4.25
C GLY A 165 -17.27 2.46 -5.58
N SER A 166 -16.09 3.04 -5.84
CA SER A 166 -15.28 2.63 -7.00
C SER A 166 -14.79 1.20 -6.82
N GLY A 167 -14.67 0.48 -7.94
CA GLY A 167 -14.24 -0.91 -7.90
C GLY A 167 -12.87 -1.10 -7.26
N LEU A 168 -11.94 -0.16 -7.49
CA LEU A 168 -10.61 -0.23 -6.92
C LEU A 168 -10.61 -0.02 -5.40
N THR A 169 -11.37 0.95 -4.87
CA THR A 169 -11.47 1.12 -3.42
C THR A 169 -12.01 -0.16 -2.78
N GLY A 170 -13.10 -0.73 -3.31
CA GLY A 170 -13.65 -1.98 -2.77
C GLY A 170 -12.70 -3.19 -2.90
N ALA A 171 -11.86 -3.25 -3.94
CA ALA A 171 -10.90 -4.34 -4.13
C ALA A 171 -9.60 -4.18 -3.33
N ALA A 172 -9.29 -2.98 -2.86
CA ALA A 172 -7.96 -2.64 -2.35
C ALA A 172 -7.95 -2.08 -0.92
N LEU A 173 -9.02 -1.44 -0.44
CA LEU A 173 -9.10 -0.76 0.84
C LEU A 173 -10.38 -1.17 1.57
#